data_AF-A0A4Q6GAV3-F1
#
_entry.id   AF-A0A4Q6GAV3-F1
#
_cell.length_a   1.000
_cell.length_b   1.000
_cell.length_c   1.000
_cell.angle_alpha   90.00
_cell.angle_beta   90.00
_cell.angle_gamma   90.00
#
_symmetry.space_group_name_H-M   'P 1'
#
loop_
_entity.id
_entity.type
_entity.pdbx_description
1 polymer ?
#
loop_
_entity_poly.entity_id
_entity_poly.type
_entity_poly.pdbx_seq_one_letter_code
_entity_poly.pdbx_strand_id
1 'polypeptide(L)' 'KDDYFVERKLYPNVDFYSGIIYKALKIPTEMFTVMFAIGRTAGWVAHWLEQQVDPEAKIGRPRQIYTGYAGRDYKAIDKR' A
#
# COMPACT_ATOMS: atom_id res chain seq x y z
N LYS A 1 -6.76 -1.92 -30.49
CA LYS A 1 -6.42 -2.03 -29.06
C LYS A 1 -4.98 -2.50 -29.01
N ASP A 2 -4.16 -1.92 -28.15
CA ASP A 2 -2.74 -2.25 -28.06
C ASP A 2 -2.56 -3.56 -27.26
N ASP A 3 -1.91 -4.55 -27.87
CA ASP A 3 -1.73 -5.91 -27.33
C ASP A 3 -0.99 -5.90 -25.99
N TYR A 4 -0.07 -4.95 -25.80
CA TYR A 4 0.70 -4.81 -24.55
C TYR A 4 -0.21 -4.71 -23.32
N PHE A 5 -1.29 -3.92 -23.41
CA PHE A 5 -2.22 -3.67 -22.32
C PHE A 5 -3.22 -4.81 -22.13
N VAL A 6 -3.66 -5.42 -23.23
CA VAL A 6 -4.63 -6.52 -23.21
C VAL A 6 -4.02 -7.76 -22.56
N GLU A 7 -2.81 -8.14 -22.96
CA GLU A 7 -2.08 -9.28 -22.41
C GLU A 7 -1.84 -9.13 -20.90
N ARG A 8 -1.52 -7.91 -20.45
CA ARG A 8 -1.24 -7.59 -19.04
C ARG A 8 -2.49 -7.25 -18.23
N LYS A 9 -3.67 -7.28 -18.85
CA LYS A 9 -4.96 -6.93 -18.23
C LYS A 9 -4.93 -5.54 -17.58
N LEU A 10 -4.26 -4.59 -18.23
CA LEU A 10 -4.14 -3.21 -17.77
C LEU A 10 -5.36 -2.42 -18.23
N TYR A 11 -6.30 -2.24 -17.32
CA TYR A 11 -7.48 -1.42 -17.51
C TYR A 11 -7.39 -0.18 -16.63
N PRO A 12 -7.94 0.98 -17.07
CA PRO A 12 -8.07 2.14 -16.22
C PRO A 12 -8.79 1.79 -14.92
N ASN A 13 -8.15 2.06 -13.78
CA ASN A 13 -8.77 1.96 -12.48
C ASN A 13 -9.49 3.27 -12.12
N VAL A 14 -10.11 3.33 -10.94
CA VAL A 14 -10.83 4.53 -10.46
C VAL A 14 -9.94 5.77 -10.39
N ASP A 15 -8.64 5.60 -10.15
CA ASP A 15 -7.67 6.70 -10.03
C ASP A 15 -7.44 7.40 -11.37
N PHE A 16 -7.55 6.66 -12.48
CA PHE A 16 -7.37 7.19 -13.83
C PHE A 16 -8.35 8.33 -14.14
N TYR A 17 -9.61 8.19 -13.73
CA TYR A 17 -10.64 9.21 -13.97
C TYR A 17 -10.79 10.20 -12.83
N SER A 18 -10.59 9.79 -11.57
CA SER A 18 -10.74 10.69 -10.42
C SER A 18 -9.70 11.83 -10.44
N GLY A 19 -8.47 11.58 -10.89
CA GLY A 19 -7.45 12.63 -11.05
C GLY A 19 -7.85 13.70 -12.08
N ILE A 20 -8.54 13.31 -13.15
CA ILE A 20 -9.05 14.25 -14.17
C ILE A 20 -10.14 15.14 -13.56
N ILE A 21 -11.04 14.55 -12.77
CA ILE A 21 -12.11 15.27 -12.07
C ILE A 21 -11.52 16.26 -11.06
N TYR A 22 -10.56 15.84 -10.23
CA TYR A 22 -9.92 16.73 -9.25
C TYR A 22 -9.16 17.89 -9.92
N LYS A 23 -8.50 17.63 -11.05
CA LYS A 23 -7.86 18.69 -11.85
C LYS A 23 -8.90 19.67 -12.41
N ALA A 24 -10.04 19.19 -12.89
CA ALA A 24 -11.14 20.04 -13.35
C ALA A 24 -11.72 20.90 -12.22
N LEU A 25 -11.76 20.37 -10.99
CA LEU A 25 -12.14 21.08 -9.77
C LEU A 25 -11.06 22.03 -9.23
N LYS A 26 -9.93 22.18 -9.94
CA LYS A 26 -8.77 23.01 -9.54
C LYS A 26 -8.16 22.61 -8.20
N ILE A 27 -8.31 21.35 -7.81
CA ILE A 27 -7.62 20.79 -6.65
C ILE A 27 -6.14 20.59 -7.04
N PRO A 28 -5.17 21.07 -6.23
CA PRO A 28 -3.76 20.83 -6.50
C PRO A 28 -3.43 19.34 -6.53
N THR A 29 -2.50 18.91 -7.40
CA THR A 29 -2.19 17.49 -7.58
C THR A 29 -1.62 16.84 -6.32
N GLU A 30 -0.88 17.61 -5.53
CA GLU A 30 -0.38 17.23 -4.20
C GLU A 30 -1.52 16.90 -3.20
N MET A 31 -2.75 17.35 -3.47
CA MET A 31 -3.92 17.08 -2.62
C MET A 31 -4.74 15.85 -3.07
N PHE A 32 -4.42 15.21 -4.20
CA PHE A 32 -5.23 14.09 -4.71
C PHE A 32 -5.28 12.91 -3.73
N THR A 33 -4.14 12.52 -3.17
CA THR A 33 -4.07 11.45 -2.16
C THR A 33 -4.74 11.86 -0.85
N VAL A 34 -4.75 13.15 -0.50
CA VAL A 34 -5.45 13.66 0.68
C VAL A 34 -6.97 13.50 0.50
N MET A 35 -7.50 13.83 -0.68
CA MET A 35 -8.93 13.62 -0.99
C MET A 35 -9.31 12.14 -0.91
N PHE A 36 -8.45 11.25 -1.41
CA PHE A 36 -8.63 9.80 -1.26
C PHE A 36 -8.64 9.37 0.20
N ALA A 37 -7.68 9.85 1.01
CA ALA A 37 -7.60 9.52 2.43
C ALA A 37 -8.86 9.95 3.19
N ILE A 38 -9.37 11.17 2.94
CA ILE A 38 -10.64 11.65 3.52
C ILE A 38 -11.78 10.68 3.19
N GLY A 39 -11.93 10.30 1.92
CA GLY A 39 -12.94 9.34 1.50
C GLY A 39 -12.75 7.93 2.09
N ARG A 40 -11.51 7.54 2.41
CA ARG A 40 -11.21 6.22 2.98
C ARG A 40 -11.27 6.10 4.49
N THR A 41 -11.08 7.18 5.23
CA THR A 41 -11.07 7.19 6.69
C THR A 41 -12.27 6.46 7.30
N ALA A 42 -13.48 6.67 6.77
CA ALA A 42 -14.68 6.01 7.27
C ALA A 42 -14.58 4.46 7.22
N GLY A 43 -14.03 3.90 6.14
CA GLY A 43 -13.85 2.44 6.06
C GLY A 43 -12.65 1.93 6.83
N TRP A 44 -11.57 2.72 6.98
CA TRP A 44 -10.47 2.35 7.88
C TRP A 44 -10.95 2.24 9.33
N VAL A 45 -11.75 3.20 9.78
CA VAL A 45 -12.35 3.17 11.12
C VAL A 45 -13.33 2.01 11.26
N ALA A 46 -14.17 1.74 10.25
CA ALA A 46 -15.07 0.59 10.27
C ALA A 46 -14.32 -0.75 10.39
N HIS A 47 -13.31 -0.99 9.56
CA HIS A 47 -12.49 -2.19 9.64
C HIS A 47 -11.74 -2.30 10.97
N TRP A 48 -11.24 -1.19 11.50
CA TRP A 48 -10.60 -1.19 12.81
C TRP A 48 -11.60 -1.57 13.92
N LEU A 49 -12.80 -0.99 13.90
CA LEU A 49 -13.85 -1.33 14.86
C LEU A 49 -14.24 -2.80 14.77
N GLU A 50 -14.44 -3.33 13.56
CA GLU A 50 -14.71 -4.77 13.34
C GLU A 50 -13.60 -5.64 13.95
N GLN A 51 -12.34 -5.27 13.75
CA GLN A 51 -11.22 -5.98 14.36
C GLN A 51 -11.18 -5.87 15.89
N GLN A 52 -11.58 -4.74 16.48
CA GLN A 52 -11.55 -4.55 17.94
C GLN A 52 -12.64 -5.36 18.68
N VAL A 53 -13.79 -5.56 18.04
CA VAL A 53 -14.93 -6.27 18.66
C VAL A 53 -14.93 -7.77 18.37
N ASP A 54 -14.12 -8.23 17.42
CA ASP A 54 -13.96 -9.64 17.11
C ASP A 54 -13.29 -10.38 18.29
N PRO A 55 -13.98 -11.32 18.95
CA PRO A 55 -13.42 -12.10 20.07
C PRO A 55 -12.21 -12.96 19.68
N GLU A 56 -12.06 -13.27 18.39
CA GLU A 56 -10.94 -14.06 17.86
C GLU A 56 -9.77 -13.20 17.36
N ALA A 57 -9.87 -11.87 17.46
CA ALA A 57 -8.88 -10.95 16.96
C ALA A 57 -7.48 -11.22 17.56
N LYS A 58 -6.47 -11.24 16.69
CA LYS A 58 -5.07 -11.44 17.05
C LYS A 58 -4.20 -10.36 16.41
N ILE A 59 -3.04 -10.10 17.03
CA ILE A 59 -2.04 -9.22 16.44
C ILE A 59 -1.53 -9.77 15.10
N GLY A 60 -1.50 -8.93 14.07
CA GLY A 60 -0.89 -9.25 12.79
C GLY A 60 0.62 -9.39 12.91
N ARG A 61 1.10 -10.62 13.14
CA ARG A 61 2.52 -10.93 13.36
C ARG A 61 3.07 -11.91 12.31
N PRO A 62 3.37 -11.44 11.08
CA PRO A 62 3.96 -12.29 10.05
C PRO A 62 5.37 -12.74 10.43
N ARG A 63 5.85 -13.82 9.79
CA ARG A 63 7.23 -14.30 9.88
C ARG A 63 7.96 -14.07 8.57
N GLN A 64 9.28 -14.09 8.64
CA GLN A 64 10.16 -14.08 7.46
C GLN A 64 10.87 -15.43 7.30
N ILE A 65 11.25 -15.73 6.06
CA ILE A 65 12.17 -16.82 5.75
C ILE A 65 13.58 -16.22 5.74
N TYR A 66 14.44 -16.66 6.65
CA TYR A 66 15.81 -16.18 6.72
C TYR A 66 16.67 -16.88 5.65
N THR A 67 17.18 -16.10 4.70
CA THR A 67 18.10 -16.56 3.64
C THR A 67 19.50 -15.94 3.76
N GLY A 68 19.78 -15.26 4.88
CA GLY A 68 21.08 -14.66 5.16
C GLY A 68 22.10 -15.66 5.72
N TYR A 69 23.26 -15.14 6.13
CA TYR A 69 24.33 -15.94 6.69
C TYR A 69 24.00 -16.44 8.10
N ALA A 70 24.43 -17.65 8.44
CA ALA A 70 24.50 -18.08 9.83
C ALA A 70 25.45 -17.18 10.66
N GLY A 71 25.50 -17.40 11.97
CA GLY A 71 26.42 -16.69 12.86
C GLY A 71 27.85 -16.70 12.30
N ARG A 72 28.45 -15.52 12.21
CA ARG A 72 29.80 -15.33 11.66
C ARG A 72 30.58 -14.38 12.54
N ASP A 73 31.85 -14.69 12.75
CA ASP A 73 32.74 -13.84 13.53
C ASP A 73 32.95 -12.51 12.83
N TYR A 74 32.91 -11.44 13.62
CA TYR A 74 33.19 -10.11 13.11
C TYR A 74 34.68 -9.97 12.78
N LYS A 75 34.99 -9.56 11.55
CA LYS A 75 36.35 -9.13 11.17
C LYS A 75 36.45 -7.61 11.28
N ALA A 76 37.50 -7.17 11.97
CA ALA A 76 37.86 -5.75 12.06
C ALA A 76 38.02 -5.14 10.65
N ILE A 77 37.78 -3.83 10.53
CA ILE A 77 37.69 -3.16 9.23
C ILE A 77 38.96 -3.30 8.38
N ASP A 78 40.12 -3.33 9.03
CA ASP A 78 41.45 -3.52 8.47
C ASP A 78 41.70 -4.96 7.97
N LYS A 79 40.81 -5.91 8.31
CA LYS A 79 40.91 -7.35 7.99
C LYS A 79 39.69 -7.88 7.23
N ARG A 80 38.94 -6.99 6.57
CA ARG A 80 37.82 -7.36 5.70
C ARG A 80 38.28 -8.09 4.45
#